data_AF-A0AAJ0PW13-F1
#
_entry.id   AF-A0AAJ0PW13-F1
#
_cell.length_a   1.000
_cell.length_b   1.000
_cell.length_c   1.000
_cell.angle_alpha   90.00
_cell.angle_beta   90.00
_cell.angle_gamma   90.00
#
_symmetry.space_group_name_H-M   'P 1'
#
loop_
_entity.id
_entity.type
_entity.pdbx_description
1 polymer ?
#
loop_
_entity_poly.entity_id
_entity_poly.type
_entity_poly.pdbx_seq_one_letter_code
_entity_poly.pdbx_strand_id
1 'polypeptide(L)'
;MSAFAPSACAVVWFRDDLRVSDHPALACAAESGRPVIGVYVFDERAGARPLGGAARWWLHGSLRALDAALAELGSRLVLLRGDAADAIASFVAALGASAVYWNRRYALAERALDNAVQTLLEARGVTVETFNASLLFEPGDVVAESGHPYQVFGAYWRAALRRGVHAAPLAAPLRLSGCAPPHGIAQRQVTLDALALLPTRPDWTGGLRDAWRCGEDAAHRLLRAFVDSRLGGYATERDRPGIASTSRLSPYVRFGNLSVRQIWHAAVDAHAYGAATQADLDKFLGELGWREFCYGQLYRFPDLPRRNLRHNLDGMPWRDDPAALAAWRRGATGYPFVDAGMRELWTTGWMHNRARMVCASFLVKHLLIDWREGEAWFWDTLVDADAASNAANWQWVAGCGADAAPYFRIFNPVVQGKKFDPDGAYVRRWVPELAGLPSSAIHEPWLAPPAQLEAARVRLGDTYALPIVAHHAARRRALDAIGATR
;
A
#
# COMPACT_ATOMS: atom_id res chain seq x y z
N MET A 1 13.39 53.99 -3.10
CA MET A 1 12.84 52.73 -3.65
C MET A 1 13.87 51.64 -3.41
N SER A 2 13.71 50.90 -2.31
CA SER A 2 14.59 49.76 -2.01
C SER A 2 14.24 48.64 -2.98
N ALA A 3 15.18 48.27 -3.85
CA ALA A 3 15.05 47.07 -4.67
C ALA A 3 15.03 45.88 -3.72
N PHE A 4 13.87 45.25 -3.54
CA PHE A 4 13.76 43.98 -2.82
C PHE A 4 14.73 43.00 -3.47
N ALA A 5 15.76 42.58 -2.74
CA ALA A 5 16.54 41.42 -3.13
C ALA A 5 15.55 40.26 -3.34
N PRO A 6 15.63 39.50 -4.46
CA PRO A 6 14.70 38.41 -4.69
C PRO A 6 14.78 37.42 -3.51
N SER A 7 13.64 37.15 -2.87
CA SER A 7 13.55 36.19 -1.78
C SER A 7 14.12 34.84 -2.25
N ALA A 8 15.09 34.30 -1.54
CA ALA A 8 15.71 33.02 -1.85
C ALA A 8 14.65 31.90 -1.91
N CYS A 9 14.73 31.03 -2.92
CA CYS A 9 13.72 29.99 -3.14
C CYS A 9 13.56 29.06 -1.93
N ALA A 10 12.36 28.51 -1.79
CA ALA A 10 12.01 27.40 -0.94
C ALA A 10 11.92 26.11 -1.78
N VAL A 11 12.43 25.00 -1.23
CA VAL A 11 12.33 23.68 -1.84
C VAL A 11 11.27 22.87 -1.12
N VAL A 12 10.36 22.23 -1.85
CA VAL A 12 9.46 21.21 -1.30
C VAL A 12 9.91 19.84 -1.79
N TRP A 13 10.36 18.98 -0.86
CA TRP A 13 10.86 17.65 -1.19
C TRP A 13 9.75 16.61 -1.09
N PHE A 14 9.21 16.22 -2.25
CA PHE A 14 8.17 15.20 -2.40
C PHE A 14 8.76 13.79 -2.40
N ARG A 15 8.06 12.86 -1.74
CA ARG A 15 8.41 11.43 -1.60
C ARG A 15 7.14 10.58 -1.75
N ASP A 16 6.55 10.14 -0.65
CA ASP A 16 5.33 9.32 -0.60
C ASP A 16 4.07 10.17 -0.36
N ASP A 17 4.10 11.43 -0.78
CA ASP A 17 3.13 12.50 -0.55
C ASP A 17 2.80 13.25 -1.86
N LEU A 18 2.63 12.52 -2.96
CA LEU A 18 2.53 13.05 -4.33
C LEU A 18 1.16 13.70 -4.63
N ARG A 19 0.88 14.82 -3.96
CA ARG A 19 -0.34 15.63 -4.08
C ARG A 19 -0.06 17.11 -3.74
N VAL A 20 -0.98 18.00 -4.11
CA VAL A 20 -0.92 19.42 -3.74
C VAL A 20 -1.97 19.82 -2.70
N SER A 21 -3.08 19.09 -2.58
CA SER A 21 -4.08 19.32 -1.53
C SER A 21 -3.72 18.62 -0.22
N ASP A 22 -4.15 19.17 0.92
CA ASP A 22 -3.81 18.69 2.26
C ASP A 22 -2.33 18.33 2.42
N HIS A 23 -1.44 19.19 1.91
CA HIS A 23 0.01 18.99 1.89
C HIS A 23 0.70 20.07 2.73
N PRO A 24 0.88 19.85 4.05
CA PRO A 24 1.38 20.86 4.99
C PRO A 24 2.73 21.48 4.60
N ALA A 25 3.69 20.67 4.10
CA ALA A 25 4.97 21.20 3.64
C ALA A 25 4.84 22.16 2.45
N LEU A 26 3.85 21.95 1.58
CA LEU A 26 3.61 22.80 0.40
C LEU A 26 2.83 24.06 0.81
N ALA A 27 1.85 23.91 1.70
CA ALA A 27 1.12 25.03 2.29
C ALA A 27 2.08 25.99 3.02
N CYS A 28 2.95 25.46 3.88
CA CYS A 28 3.95 26.26 4.59
C CYS A 28 4.93 26.95 3.64
N ALA A 29 5.42 26.25 2.60
CA ALA A 29 6.27 26.85 1.58
C ALA A 29 5.56 28.00 0.84
N ALA A 30 4.28 27.84 0.49
CA ALA A 30 3.47 28.86 -0.17
C ALA A 30 3.23 30.09 0.74
N GLU A 31 2.92 29.87 2.01
CA GLU A 31 2.69 30.92 3.02
C GLU A 31 3.96 31.72 3.34
N SER A 32 5.15 31.14 3.10
CA SER A 32 6.42 31.83 3.34
C SER A 32 6.66 33.04 2.42
N GLY A 33 5.89 33.20 1.33
CA GLY A 33 6.05 34.25 0.34
C GLY A 33 7.31 34.12 -0.54
N ARG A 34 8.08 33.03 -0.38
CA ARG A 34 9.25 32.71 -1.19
C ARG A 34 8.83 32.06 -2.52
N PRO A 35 9.64 32.18 -3.58
CA PRO A 35 9.48 31.33 -4.74
C PRO A 35 9.62 29.85 -4.36
N VAL A 36 8.77 28.97 -4.88
CA VAL A 36 8.70 27.55 -4.51
C VAL A 36 9.05 26.67 -5.71
N ILE A 37 9.89 25.67 -5.48
CA ILE A 37 10.17 24.61 -6.45
C ILE A 37 10.00 23.22 -5.81
N GLY A 38 9.29 22.33 -6.51
CA GLY A 38 9.13 20.94 -6.09
C GLY A 38 10.31 20.09 -6.53
N VAL A 39 10.76 19.18 -5.67
CA VAL A 39 11.81 18.20 -5.98
C VAL A 39 11.36 16.81 -5.61
N TYR A 40 11.60 15.84 -6.49
CA TYR A 40 11.54 14.42 -6.19
C TYR A 40 12.90 13.78 -6.48
N VAL A 41 13.38 12.93 -5.57
CA VAL A 41 14.61 12.15 -5.80
C VAL A 41 14.25 10.68 -5.95
N PHE A 42 14.61 10.12 -7.09
CA PHE A 42 14.66 8.67 -7.27
C PHE A 42 15.92 8.14 -6.58
N ASP A 43 15.73 7.72 -5.33
CA ASP A 43 16.79 7.33 -4.42
C ASP A 43 17.38 5.96 -4.76
N GLU A 44 18.66 5.94 -5.13
CA GLU A 44 19.42 4.74 -5.50
C GLU A 44 20.47 4.38 -4.43
N ARG A 45 20.34 4.88 -3.20
CA ARG A 45 21.29 4.59 -2.12
C ARG A 45 21.43 3.10 -1.85
N ALA A 46 22.64 2.68 -1.50
CA ALA A 46 22.92 1.31 -1.10
C ALA A 46 22.09 0.91 0.12
N GLY A 47 21.48 -0.28 0.08
CA GLY A 47 20.67 -0.82 1.18
C GLY A 47 19.23 -0.29 1.25
N ALA A 48 18.81 0.64 0.39
CA ALA A 48 17.39 0.91 0.20
C ALA A 48 16.70 -0.30 -0.45
N ARG A 49 15.52 -0.68 0.04
CA ARG A 49 14.70 -1.69 -0.61
C ARG A 49 14.15 -1.09 -1.91
N PRO A 50 14.45 -1.66 -3.10
CA PRO A 50 13.92 -1.15 -4.36
C PRO A 50 12.38 -1.24 -4.38
N LEU A 51 11.73 -0.31 -5.07
CA LEU A 51 10.30 -0.40 -5.35
C LEU A 51 10.01 -1.60 -6.26
N GLY A 52 8.92 -2.30 -5.96
CA GLY A 52 8.39 -3.36 -6.82
C GLY A 52 7.98 -2.88 -8.21
N GLY A 53 7.88 -3.79 -9.17
CA GLY A 53 7.48 -3.48 -10.55
C GLY A 53 6.16 -2.70 -10.65
N ALA A 54 5.12 -3.13 -9.92
CA ALA A 54 3.82 -2.47 -9.96
C ALA A 54 3.84 -1.09 -9.28
N ALA A 55 4.60 -0.97 -8.19
CA ALA A 55 4.83 0.30 -7.50
C ALA A 55 5.59 1.30 -8.38
N ARG A 56 6.57 0.86 -9.18
CA ARG A 56 7.28 1.73 -10.14
C ARG A 56 6.35 2.23 -11.25
N TRP A 57 5.48 1.37 -11.77
CA TRP A 57 4.45 1.79 -12.74
C TRP A 57 3.53 2.86 -12.16
N TRP A 58 3.07 2.67 -10.92
CA TRP A 58 2.23 3.67 -10.24
C TRP A 58 2.98 4.98 -10.01
N LEU A 59 4.22 4.92 -9.51
CA LEU A 59 5.08 6.07 -9.26
C LEU A 59 5.23 6.93 -10.53
N HIS A 60 5.47 6.30 -11.68
CA HIS A 60 5.57 7.03 -12.95
C HIS A 60 4.31 7.87 -13.24
N GLY A 61 3.14 7.26 -13.11
CA GLY A 61 1.86 7.93 -13.30
C GLY A 61 1.64 9.08 -12.31
N SER A 62 2.01 8.86 -11.04
CA SER A 62 1.86 9.86 -9.97
C SER A 62 2.82 11.04 -10.10
N LEU A 63 4.08 10.82 -10.49
CA LEU A 63 5.05 11.91 -10.72
C LEU A 63 4.61 12.80 -11.88
N ARG A 64 4.12 12.20 -12.97
CA ARG A 64 3.56 12.95 -14.10
C ARG A 64 2.36 13.81 -13.68
N ALA A 65 1.46 13.25 -12.88
CA ALA A 65 0.29 13.98 -12.39
C ALA A 65 0.68 15.12 -11.43
N LEU A 66 1.66 14.90 -10.54
CA LEU A 66 2.14 15.92 -9.63
C LEU A 66 2.83 17.07 -10.37
N ASP A 67 3.67 16.79 -11.37
CA ASP A 67 4.32 17.84 -12.16
C ASP A 67 3.28 18.72 -12.88
N ALA A 68 2.25 18.11 -13.45
CA ALA A 68 1.13 18.84 -14.06
C ALA A 68 0.39 19.73 -13.04
N ALA A 69 0.06 19.18 -11.86
CA ALA A 69 -0.60 19.95 -10.80
C ALA A 69 0.26 21.13 -10.30
N LEU A 70 1.57 20.93 -10.13
CA LEU A 70 2.49 22.01 -9.76
C LEU A 70 2.62 23.07 -10.85
N ALA A 71 2.59 22.67 -12.13
CA ALA A 71 2.61 23.59 -13.27
C ALA A 71 1.36 24.49 -13.31
N GLU A 72 0.18 23.93 -13.04
CA GLU A 72 -1.07 24.70 -12.93
C GLU A 72 -1.02 25.73 -11.79
N LEU A 73 -0.34 25.39 -10.70
CA LEU A 73 -0.10 26.31 -9.59
C LEU A 73 0.98 27.35 -9.89
N GLY A 74 1.71 27.26 -11.00
CA GLY A 74 2.80 28.19 -11.35
C GLY A 74 4.18 27.81 -10.83
N SER A 75 4.37 26.55 -10.40
CA SER A 75 5.66 25.95 -10.05
C SER A 75 5.97 24.79 -11.00
N ARG A 76 6.85 23.86 -10.60
CA ARG A 76 7.21 22.66 -11.36
C ARG A 76 7.82 21.60 -10.45
N LEU A 77 7.87 20.36 -10.93
CA LEU A 77 8.62 19.27 -10.31
C LEU A 77 9.99 19.10 -10.99
N VAL A 78 11.05 19.05 -10.20
CA VAL A 78 12.38 18.65 -10.65
C VAL A 78 12.64 17.21 -10.19
N LEU A 79 12.98 16.35 -11.14
CA LEU A 79 13.35 14.96 -10.87
C LEU A 79 14.87 14.84 -10.79
N LEU A 80 15.35 14.28 -9.69
CA LEU A 80 16.76 13.97 -9.47
C LEU A 80 16.93 12.46 -9.34
N ARG A 81 18.13 11.95 -9.66
CA ARG A 81 18.54 10.56 -9.43
C ARG A 81 19.82 10.51 -8.59
N GLY A 82 19.93 9.49 -7.73
CA GLY A 82 21.14 9.13 -6.98
C GLY A 82 20.89 9.02 -5.48
N ASP A 83 21.95 9.10 -4.67
CA ASP A 83 21.81 9.21 -3.21
C ASP A 83 21.00 10.45 -2.84
N ALA A 84 19.91 10.25 -2.08
CA ALA A 84 18.98 11.32 -1.78
C ALA A 84 19.57 12.43 -0.91
N ALA A 85 20.49 12.12 0.02
CA ALA A 85 21.08 13.15 0.87
C ALA A 85 21.98 14.07 0.04
N ASP A 86 22.84 13.47 -0.78
CA ASP A 86 23.73 14.21 -1.67
C ASP A 86 22.97 15.00 -2.73
N ALA A 87 21.93 14.41 -3.32
CA ALA A 87 21.12 15.05 -4.35
C ALA A 87 20.39 16.28 -3.81
N ILE A 88 19.74 16.18 -2.63
CA ILE A 88 19.05 17.31 -2.01
C ILE A 88 20.05 18.39 -1.57
N ALA A 89 21.14 18.01 -0.90
CA ALA A 89 22.14 18.98 -0.45
C ALA A 89 22.77 19.75 -1.63
N SER A 90 23.11 19.05 -2.71
CA SER A 90 23.65 19.66 -3.92
C SER A 90 22.63 20.58 -4.59
N PHE A 91 21.36 20.16 -4.65
CA PHE A 91 20.28 20.95 -5.24
C PHE A 91 20.04 22.26 -4.47
N VAL A 92 19.93 22.17 -3.14
CA VAL A 92 19.73 23.31 -2.25
C VAL A 92 20.89 24.31 -2.36
N ALA A 93 22.13 23.81 -2.34
CA ALA A 93 23.32 24.64 -2.48
C ALA A 93 23.38 25.34 -3.85
N ALA A 94 23.11 24.62 -4.95
CA ALA A 94 23.13 25.17 -6.30
C ALA A 94 22.01 26.19 -6.55
N LEU A 95 20.85 26.02 -5.90
CA LEU A 95 19.73 26.95 -5.97
C LEU A 95 19.94 28.18 -5.08
N GLY A 96 20.80 28.10 -4.06
CA GLY A 96 20.87 29.09 -2.99
C GLY A 96 19.58 29.15 -2.18
N ALA A 97 18.94 28.00 -1.98
CA ALA A 97 17.65 27.93 -1.28
C ALA A 97 17.82 28.28 0.21
N SER A 98 16.88 29.05 0.75
CA SER A 98 16.91 29.44 2.18
C SER A 98 16.11 28.51 3.09
N ALA A 99 15.20 27.72 2.50
CA ALA A 99 14.34 26.81 3.24
C ALA A 99 14.03 25.53 2.46
N VAL A 100 13.86 24.42 3.19
CA VAL A 100 13.41 23.13 2.66
C VAL A 100 12.30 22.59 3.54
N TYR A 101 11.20 22.19 2.89
CA TYR A 101 9.99 21.70 3.53
C TYR A 101 9.69 20.27 3.06
N TRP A 102 9.32 19.38 3.97
CA TRP A 102 8.90 18.03 3.59
C TRP A 102 7.94 17.37 4.60
N ASN A 103 7.13 16.41 4.16
CA ASN A 103 6.29 15.64 5.10
C ASN A 103 7.01 14.37 5.59
N ARG A 104 6.85 14.01 6.86
CA ARG A 104 7.58 12.93 7.53
C ARG A 104 7.26 11.54 6.97
N ARG A 105 8.25 10.66 7.03
CA ARG A 105 8.16 9.21 6.80
C ARG A 105 8.59 8.46 8.06
N TYR A 106 8.21 7.19 8.17
CA TYR A 106 8.19 6.51 9.47
C TYR A 106 9.01 5.22 9.56
N ALA A 107 9.45 4.65 8.44
CA ALA A 107 10.40 3.54 8.51
C ALA A 107 11.75 4.01 9.04
N LEU A 108 12.52 3.13 9.69
CA LEU A 108 13.81 3.51 10.30
C LEU A 108 14.80 4.07 9.26
N ALA A 109 14.91 3.45 8.09
CA ALA A 109 15.83 3.89 7.05
C ALA A 109 15.45 5.28 6.48
N GLU A 110 14.15 5.56 6.38
CA GLU A 110 13.63 6.86 5.93
C GLU A 110 13.88 7.95 6.97
N ARG A 111 13.61 7.68 8.25
CA ARG A 111 13.90 8.61 9.35
C ARG A 111 15.38 8.91 9.47
N ALA A 112 16.23 7.89 9.33
CA ALA A 112 17.68 8.06 9.38
C ALA A 112 18.18 8.97 8.23
N LEU A 113 17.66 8.78 7.01
CA LEU A 113 17.94 9.67 5.89
C LEU A 113 17.45 11.10 6.18
N ASP A 114 16.17 11.24 6.57
CA ASP A 114 15.56 12.55 6.79
C ASP A 114 16.33 13.34 7.88
N ASN A 115 16.76 12.68 8.96
CA ASN A 115 17.60 13.28 10.01
C ASN A 115 18.99 13.70 9.48
N ALA A 116 19.64 12.84 8.68
CA ALA A 116 20.95 13.15 8.12
C ALA A 116 20.89 14.37 7.19
N VAL A 117 19.85 14.45 6.34
CA VAL A 117 19.60 15.60 5.46
C VAL A 117 19.31 16.86 6.27
N GLN A 118 18.45 16.77 7.29
CA GLN A 118 18.13 17.90 8.15
C GLN A 118 19.40 18.47 8.81
N THR A 119 20.21 17.63 9.47
CA THR A 119 21.47 18.07 10.09
C THR A 119 22.42 18.71 9.07
N LEU A 120 22.51 18.13 7.86
CA LEU A 120 23.39 18.60 6.80
C LEU A 120 22.97 19.99 6.26
N LEU A 121 21.67 20.25 6.16
CA LEU A 121 21.12 21.52 5.68
C LEU A 121 21.16 22.61 6.75
N GLU A 122 20.79 22.28 7.99
CA GLU A 122 20.82 23.23 9.12
C GLU A 122 22.26 23.71 9.40
N ALA A 123 23.26 22.83 9.29
CA ALA A 123 24.67 23.20 9.39
C ALA A 123 25.12 24.23 8.33
N ARG A 124 24.36 24.39 7.24
CA ARG A 124 24.58 25.40 6.19
C ARG A 124 23.66 26.62 6.34
N GLY A 125 22.93 26.74 7.45
CA GLY A 125 22.01 27.86 7.70
C GLY A 125 20.71 27.81 6.90
N VAL A 126 20.36 26.64 6.35
CA VAL A 126 19.08 26.44 5.64
C VAL A 126 18.01 26.06 6.65
N THR A 127 16.87 26.74 6.61
CA THR A 127 15.71 26.38 7.45
C THR A 127 15.10 25.07 6.98
N VAL A 128 14.88 24.13 7.89
CA VAL A 128 14.22 22.85 7.60
C VAL A 128 12.97 22.73 8.46
N GLU A 129 11.83 22.50 7.82
CA GLU A 129 10.56 22.25 8.52
C GLU A 129 9.89 20.98 8.01
N THR A 130 9.39 20.16 8.95
CA THR A 130 8.82 18.85 8.65
C THR A 130 7.46 18.66 9.29
N PHE A 131 6.55 17.97 8.59
CA PHE A 131 5.14 17.90 8.98
C PHE A 131 4.57 16.48 8.90
N ASN A 132 3.51 16.20 9.66
CA ASN A 132 2.72 14.98 9.45
C ASN A 132 1.69 15.18 8.34
N ALA A 133 1.82 14.42 7.27
CA ALA A 133 0.84 14.39 6.17
C ALA A 133 0.40 12.98 5.77
N SER A 134 0.99 11.95 6.38
CA SER A 134 0.84 10.56 5.99
C SER A 134 -0.02 9.76 6.95
N LEU A 135 -0.12 10.19 8.22
CA LEU A 135 -0.88 9.52 9.28
C LEU A 135 -1.91 10.47 9.90
N LEU A 136 -2.95 9.90 10.51
CA LEU A 136 -3.91 10.65 11.33
C LEU A 136 -3.27 11.03 12.68
N PHE A 137 -2.45 10.13 13.23
CA PHE A 137 -1.77 10.30 14.51
C PHE A 137 -0.27 10.05 14.34
N GLU A 138 0.58 10.79 15.05
CA GLU A 138 2.00 10.43 15.07
C GLU A 138 2.17 9.07 15.77
N PRO A 139 3.09 8.18 15.35
CA PRO A 139 3.24 6.86 15.96
C PRO A 139 3.53 6.90 17.48
N GLY A 140 4.12 7.99 17.98
CA GLY A 140 4.38 8.21 19.41
C GLY A 140 3.17 8.70 20.21
N ASP A 141 2.10 9.15 19.55
CA ASP A 141 0.93 9.75 20.21
C ASP A 141 -0.04 8.70 20.78
N VAL A 142 -0.08 7.51 20.19
CA VAL A 142 -1.00 6.43 20.56
C VAL A 142 -0.22 5.23 21.08
N VAL A 143 0.25 5.35 22.33
CA VAL A 143 0.97 4.30 23.05
C VAL A 143 0.21 3.87 24.31
N ALA A 144 0.49 2.67 24.81
CA ALA A 144 -0.06 2.22 26.08
C ALA A 144 0.51 3.05 27.26
N GLU A 145 -0.12 2.98 28.43
CA GLU A 145 0.34 3.67 29.65
C GLU A 145 1.77 3.31 30.05
N SER A 146 2.21 2.09 29.70
CA SER A 146 3.58 1.62 29.90
C SER A 146 4.61 2.21 28.92
N GLY A 147 4.19 3.05 27.97
CA GLY A 147 5.02 3.59 26.88
C GLY A 147 5.31 2.58 25.77
N HIS A 148 4.80 1.35 25.86
CA HIS A 148 4.94 0.32 24.83
C HIS A 148 3.84 0.44 23.75
N PRO A 149 4.10 -0.02 22.51
CA PRO A 149 3.08 -0.04 21.47
C PRO A 149 1.95 -1.00 21.85
N TYR A 150 0.74 -0.70 21.39
CA TYR A 150 -0.37 -1.62 21.51
C TYR A 150 -0.11 -2.90 20.70
N GLN A 151 -0.45 -4.07 21.26
CA GLN A 151 -0.37 -5.35 20.54
C GLN A 151 -1.71 -5.87 20.03
N VAL A 152 -2.81 -5.18 20.37
CA VAL A 152 -4.18 -5.55 20.01
C VAL A 152 -4.84 -4.35 19.32
N PHE A 153 -5.32 -4.54 18.10
CA PHE A 153 -5.87 -3.45 17.28
C PHE A 153 -7.04 -2.74 17.97
N GLY A 154 -7.98 -3.49 18.55
CA GLY A 154 -9.14 -2.90 19.20
C GLY A 154 -8.78 -1.98 20.38
N ALA A 155 -7.71 -2.29 21.13
CA ALA A 155 -7.23 -1.43 22.21
C ALA A 155 -6.56 -0.16 21.68
N TYR A 156 -5.71 -0.32 20.65
CA TYR A 156 -5.11 0.79 19.91
C TYR A 156 -6.17 1.74 19.37
N TRP A 157 -7.16 1.22 18.66
CA TRP A 157 -8.14 2.04 17.95
C TRP A 157 -9.04 2.82 18.91
N ARG A 158 -9.46 2.22 20.03
CA ARG A 158 -10.17 2.95 21.08
C ARG A 158 -9.32 4.07 21.68
N ALA A 159 -8.02 3.87 21.84
CA ALA A 159 -7.12 4.90 22.35
C ALA A 159 -6.92 6.03 21.34
N ALA A 160 -6.73 5.71 20.07
CA ALA A 160 -6.64 6.67 18.98
C ALA A 160 -7.90 7.54 18.87
N LEU A 161 -9.09 6.93 18.88
CA LEU A 161 -10.36 7.66 18.80
C LEU A 161 -10.58 8.63 19.96
N ARG A 162 -10.15 8.29 21.19
CA ARG A 162 -10.23 9.21 22.34
C ARG A 162 -9.41 10.48 22.16
N ARG A 163 -8.34 10.42 21.37
CA ARG A 163 -7.53 11.62 21.05
C ARG A 163 -8.21 12.53 20.04
N GLY A 164 -9.18 12.04 19.28
CA GLY A 164 -9.89 12.79 18.25
C GLY A 164 -9.04 13.07 17.00
N VAL A 165 -9.69 13.14 15.85
CA VAL A 165 -9.08 13.64 14.60
C VAL A 165 -9.48 15.10 14.45
N HIS A 166 -8.62 16.00 14.91
CA HIS A 166 -8.96 17.43 15.04
C HIS A 166 -8.56 18.29 13.84
N ALA A 167 -7.51 17.92 13.10
CA ALA A 167 -7.05 18.71 11.97
C ALA A 167 -7.96 18.51 10.76
N ALA A 168 -8.59 19.59 10.30
CA ALA A 168 -9.26 19.63 9.01
C ALA A 168 -8.21 19.52 7.87
N PRO A 169 -8.56 18.92 6.72
CA PRO A 169 -7.66 18.87 5.58
C PRO A 169 -7.36 20.28 5.07
N LEU A 170 -6.09 20.57 4.76
CA LEU A 170 -5.70 21.86 4.19
C LEU A 170 -6.15 21.96 2.73
N ALA A 171 -6.59 23.15 2.31
CA ALA A 171 -6.77 23.43 0.89
C ALA A 171 -5.41 23.43 0.16
N ALA A 172 -5.43 23.11 -1.14
CA ALA A 172 -4.25 23.35 -1.98
C ALA A 172 -3.98 24.87 -2.08
N PRO A 173 -2.72 25.30 -2.21
CA PRO A 173 -2.42 26.70 -2.54
C PRO A 173 -3.14 27.12 -3.82
N LEU A 174 -3.63 28.36 -3.89
CA LEU A 174 -4.29 28.87 -5.10
C LEU A 174 -3.31 29.16 -6.23
N ARG A 175 -2.11 29.65 -5.88
CA ARG A 175 -0.98 29.93 -6.76
C ARG A 175 0.33 29.82 -5.99
N LEU A 176 1.39 29.52 -6.71
CA LEU A 176 2.78 29.54 -6.27
C LEU A 176 3.55 30.52 -7.15
N SER A 177 4.56 31.17 -6.57
CA SER A 177 5.59 31.85 -7.35
C SER A 177 6.67 30.82 -7.66
N GLY A 178 6.73 30.27 -8.87
CA GLY A 178 7.77 29.30 -9.23
C GLY A 178 9.15 29.93 -9.36
N CYS A 179 10.21 29.12 -9.26
CA CYS A 179 11.55 29.52 -9.69
C CYS A 179 12.20 28.50 -10.62
N ALA A 180 13.24 28.95 -11.35
CA ALA A 180 13.95 28.11 -12.29
C ALA A 180 14.86 27.11 -11.56
N PRO A 181 15.00 25.87 -12.07
CA PRO A 181 16.00 24.94 -11.53
C PRO A 181 17.41 25.50 -11.71
N PRO A 182 18.35 25.22 -10.79
CA PRO A 182 19.72 25.71 -10.91
C PRO A 182 20.46 25.01 -12.06
N HIS A 183 21.43 25.68 -12.69
CA HIS A 183 22.23 25.07 -13.76
C HIS A 183 23.22 23.99 -13.24
N GLY A 184 23.67 24.11 -11.98
CA GLY A 184 24.72 23.27 -11.39
C GLY A 184 24.36 21.82 -11.05
N ILE A 185 23.14 21.37 -11.37
CA ILE A 185 22.62 20.01 -11.04
C ILE A 185 22.40 19.14 -12.27
N ALA A 186 22.77 19.60 -13.47
CA ALA A 186 22.42 18.95 -14.73
C ALA A 186 22.83 17.46 -14.80
N GLN A 187 23.88 17.06 -14.08
CA GLN A 187 24.33 15.65 -14.01
C GLN A 187 23.40 14.74 -13.20
N ARG A 188 22.61 15.29 -12.28
CA ARG A 188 21.66 14.54 -11.43
C ARG A 188 20.21 14.72 -11.87
N GLN A 189 19.89 15.85 -12.49
CA GLN A 189 18.57 16.11 -13.02
C GLN A 189 18.27 15.18 -14.19
N VAL A 190 17.11 14.55 -14.15
CA VAL A 190 16.68 13.55 -15.13
C VAL A 190 15.27 13.86 -15.62
N THR A 191 14.92 13.34 -16.79
CA THR A 191 13.53 13.31 -17.25
C THR A 191 12.79 12.13 -16.61
N LEU A 192 11.46 12.15 -16.67
CA LEU A 192 10.64 11.04 -16.17
C LEU A 192 10.96 9.73 -16.92
N ASP A 193 11.14 9.80 -18.25
CA ASP A 193 11.51 8.63 -19.07
C ASP A 193 12.87 8.06 -18.68
N ALA A 194 13.83 8.93 -18.33
CA ALA A 194 15.16 8.51 -17.90
C ALA A 194 15.16 7.77 -16.55
N LEU A 195 14.09 7.90 -15.74
CA LEU A 195 13.89 7.07 -14.53
C LEU A 195 13.62 5.60 -14.86
N ALA A 196 13.26 5.27 -16.11
CA ALA A 196 13.04 3.91 -16.59
C ALA A 196 12.07 3.10 -15.68
N LEU A 197 11.01 3.74 -15.20
CA LEU A 197 10.05 3.15 -14.25
C LEU A 197 9.07 2.17 -14.91
N LEU A 198 8.85 2.31 -16.22
CA LEU A 198 7.91 1.48 -16.97
C LEU A 198 8.63 0.26 -17.57
N PRO A 199 8.05 -0.96 -17.45
CA PRO A 199 8.60 -2.14 -18.10
C PRO A 199 8.42 -2.04 -19.62
N THR A 200 9.42 -2.49 -20.37
CA THR A 200 9.43 -2.40 -21.85
C THR A 200 9.40 -3.76 -22.55
N ARG A 201 10.04 -4.79 -22.00
CA ARG A 201 10.22 -6.09 -22.66
C ARG A 201 10.13 -7.27 -21.67
N PRO A 202 8.95 -7.92 -21.52
CA PRO A 202 7.64 -7.52 -22.05
C PRO A 202 7.03 -6.38 -21.23
N ASP A 203 6.21 -5.55 -21.88
CA ASP A 203 5.29 -4.66 -21.15
C ASP A 203 4.11 -5.49 -20.63
N TRP A 204 4.16 -5.82 -19.35
CA TRP A 204 3.12 -6.59 -18.64
C TRP A 204 2.03 -5.71 -18.02
N THR A 205 2.08 -4.38 -18.19
CA THR A 205 1.24 -3.42 -17.45
C THR A 205 -0.12 -3.12 -18.09
N GLY A 206 -0.52 -3.90 -19.10
CA GLY A 206 -1.81 -3.76 -19.78
C GLY A 206 -2.99 -3.74 -18.82
N GLY A 207 -3.11 -4.76 -17.97
CA GLY A 207 -4.20 -4.82 -16.99
C GLY A 207 -4.12 -3.73 -15.90
N LEU A 208 -2.92 -3.21 -15.58
CA LEU A 208 -2.78 -2.06 -14.68
C LEU A 208 -3.39 -0.79 -15.31
N ARG A 209 -3.13 -0.56 -16.61
CA ARG A 209 -3.69 0.57 -17.36
C ARG A 209 -5.22 0.47 -17.49
N ASP A 210 -5.76 -0.74 -17.60
CA ASP A 210 -7.21 -0.94 -17.63
C ASP A 210 -7.84 -0.70 -16.26
N ALA A 211 -7.17 -1.14 -15.18
CA ALA A 211 -7.70 -1.08 -13.83
C ALA A 211 -7.56 0.29 -13.14
N TRP A 212 -6.61 1.14 -13.56
CA TRP A 212 -6.21 2.31 -12.77
C TRP A 212 -5.98 3.60 -13.57
N ARG A 213 -6.15 4.71 -12.87
CA ARG A 213 -5.67 6.05 -13.25
C ARG A 213 -4.88 6.59 -12.07
N CYS A 214 -3.60 6.91 -12.24
CA CYS A 214 -2.76 7.43 -11.14
C CYS A 214 -2.95 8.94 -10.94
N GLY A 215 -2.53 9.43 -9.77
CA GLY A 215 -2.55 10.87 -9.43
C GLY A 215 -3.71 11.28 -8.54
N GLU A 216 -3.59 12.49 -7.99
CA GLU A 216 -4.49 13.08 -7.00
C GLU A 216 -5.94 13.24 -7.50
N ASP A 217 -6.14 13.74 -8.71
CA ASP A 217 -7.47 13.90 -9.30
C ASP A 217 -8.25 12.58 -9.39
N ALA A 218 -7.56 11.52 -9.79
CA ALA A 218 -8.14 10.18 -9.87
C ALA A 218 -8.48 9.66 -8.47
N ALA A 219 -7.64 9.96 -7.47
CA ALA A 219 -7.89 9.62 -6.08
C ALA A 219 -9.17 10.27 -5.55
N HIS A 220 -9.33 11.58 -5.77
CA HIS A 220 -10.51 12.34 -5.35
C HIS A 220 -11.79 11.88 -6.05
N ARG A 221 -11.74 11.59 -7.35
CA ARG A 221 -12.88 11.00 -8.06
C ARG A 221 -13.28 9.64 -7.48
N LEU A 222 -12.30 8.78 -7.18
CA LEU A 222 -12.57 7.46 -6.61
C LEU A 222 -13.10 7.56 -5.18
N LEU A 223 -12.61 8.51 -4.38
CA LEU A 223 -13.12 8.79 -3.03
C LEU A 223 -14.58 9.23 -3.09
N ARG A 224 -14.92 10.21 -3.93
CA ARG A 224 -16.32 10.66 -4.14
C ARG A 224 -17.23 9.50 -4.54
N ALA A 225 -16.86 8.76 -5.58
CA ALA A 225 -17.62 7.58 -6.02
C ALA A 225 -17.71 6.46 -4.96
N PHE A 226 -16.79 6.41 -4.00
CA PHE A 226 -16.89 5.50 -2.86
C PHE A 226 -17.90 6.01 -1.83
N VAL A 227 -17.76 7.24 -1.36
CA VAL A 227 -18.64 7.78 -0.32
C VAL A 227 -20.09 7.92 -0.80
N ASP A 228 -20.30 8.24 -2.09
CA ASP A 228 -21.63 8.44 -2.67
C ASP A 228 -22.40 7.13 -2.92
N SER A 229 -21.71 6.00 -3.10
CA SER A 229 -22.35 4.79 -3.64
C SER A 229 -21.97 3.46 -2.99
N ARG A 230 -20.92 3.44 -2.16
CA ARG A 230 -20.34 2.18 -1.64
C ARG A 230 -20.03 2.23 -0.15
N LEU A 231 -20.04 3.41 0.47
CA LEU A 231 -19.90 3.53 1.91
C LEU A 231 -21.15 2.97 2.61
N GLY A 232 -22.35 3.27 2.13
CA GLY A 232 -23.57 2.60 2.59
C GLY A 232 -23.52 1.10 2.29
N GLY A 233 -23.68 0.25 3.31
CA GLY A 233 -23.54 -1.20 3.18
C GLY A 233 -22.10 -1.73 3.32
N TYR A 234 -21.10 -0.86 3.48
CA TYR A 234 -19.70 -1.26 3.63
C TYR A 234 -19.50 -2.27 4.76
N ALA A 235 -20.22 -2.13 5.89
CA ALA A 235 -20.02 -2.99 7.05
C ALA A 235 -20.32 -4.47 6.76
N THR A 236 -21.28 -4.74 5.86
CA THR A 236 -21.76 -6.09 5.53
C THR A 236 -21.16 -6.62 4.23
N GLU A 237 -20.81 -5.74 3.28
CA GLU A 237 -20.41 -6.12 1.92
C GLU A 237 -18.90 -6.19 1.69
N ARG A 238 -18.08 -5.54 2.53
CA ARG A 238 -16.61 -5.46 2.37
C ARG A 238 -15.88 -6.81 2.33
N ASP A 239 -16.53 -7.89 2.75
CA ASP A 239 -15.94 -9.23 2.74
C ASP A 239 -16.21 -10.00 1.44
N ARG A 240 -17.01 -9.45 0.52
CA ARG A 240 -17.42 -10.10 -0.74
C ARG A 240 -16.59 -9.59 -1.94
N PRO A 241 -15.58 -10.34 -2.42
CA PRO A 241 -14.73 -9.89 -3.53
C PRO A 241 -15.44 -9.89 -4.90
N GLY A 242 -16.57 -10.58 -5.05
CA GLY A 242 -17.33 -10.62 -6.31
C GLY A 242 -18.05 -9.31 -6.64
N ILE A 243 -18.25 -8.43 -5.66
CA ILE A 243 -18.92 -7.14 -5.80
C ILE A 243 -17.96 -5.98 -5.52
N ALA A 244 -18.22 -4.83 -6.13
CA ALA A 244 -17.40 -3.63 -5.96
C ALA A 244 -17.78 -2.88 -4.68
N SER A 245 -17.52 -3.45 -3.50
CA SER A 245 -17.93 -2.87 -2.20
C SER A 245 -16.85 -2.07 -1.47
N THR A 246 -15.58 -2.20 -1.86
CA THR A 246 -14.45 -1.52 -1.19
C THR A 246 -14.03 -0.24 -1.89
N SER A 247 -13.37 0.68 -1.16
CA SER A 247 -12.96 1.98 -1.69
C SER A 247 -11.92 1.91 -2.81
N ARG A 248 -11.07 0.87 -2.81
CA ARG A 248 -9.91 0.72 -3.70
C ARG A 248 -8.91 1.91 -3.62
N LEU A 249 -8.89 2.62 -2.48
CA LEU A 249 -8.05 3.81 -2.27
C LEU A 249 -6.60 3.51 -1.84
N SER A 250 -6.28 2.26 -1.50
CA SER A 250 -4.98 1.88 -0.92
C SER A 250 -3.75 2.33 -1.74
N PRO A 251 -3.72 2.27 -3.09
CA PRO A 251 -2.55 2.73 -3.85
C PRO A 251 -2.38 4.26 -3.75
N TYR A 252 -3.48 5.01 -3.76
CA TYR A 252 -3.45 6.47 -3.65
C TYR A 252 -2.98 6.92 -2.26
N VAL A 253 -3.34 6.19 -1.21
CA VAL A 253 -2.84 6.45 0.15
C VAL A 253 -1.35 6.10 0.26
N ARG A 254 -0.91 4.98 -0.35
CA ARG A 254 0.50 4.55 -0.32
C ARG A 254 1.45 5.57 -0.96
N PHE A 255 1.06 6.17 -2.07
CA PHE A 255 1.86 7.19 -2.77
C PHE A 255 1.48 8.61 -2.37
N GLY A 256 0.58 8.76 -1.39
CA GLY A 256 0.11 10.03 -0.87
C GLY A 256 -0.54 10.95 -1.91
N ASN A 257 -1.12 10.36 -2.97
CA ASN A 257 -2.02 11.05 -3.89
C ASN A 257 -3.33 11.47 -3.20
N LEU A 258 -3.63 10.91 -2.04
CA LEU A 258 -4.78 11.24 -1.20
C LEU A 258 -4.39 11.09 0.27
N SER A 259 -4.69 12.09 1.09
CA SER A 259 -4.38 12.02 2.52
C SER A 259 -5.40 11.19 3.29
N VAL A 260 -4.98 10.55 4.37
CA VAL A 260 -5.90 9.84 5.27
C VAL A 260 -6.86 10.78 5.99
N ARG A 261 -6.50 12.05 6.21
CA ARG A 261 -7.41 13.07 6.74
C ARG A 261 -8.53 13.38 5.77
N GLN A 262 -8.22 13.53 4.48
CA GLN A 262 -9.24 13.76 3.45
C GLN A 262 -10.24 12.61 3.38
N ILE A 263 -9.77 11.36 3.48
CA ILE A 263 -10.65 10.18 3.49
C ILE A 263 -11.52 10.17 4.75
N TRP A 264 -10.93 10.45 5.92
CA TRP A 264 -11.65 10.51 7.20
C TRP A 264 -12.79 11.51 7.14
N HIS A 265 -12.50 12.77 6.78
CA HIS A 265 -13.48 13.84 6.76
C HIS A 265 -14.55 13.60 5.69
N ALA A 266 -14.19 13.14 4.49
CA ALA A 266 -15.17 12.81 3.46
C ALA A 266 -16.16 11.71 3.88
N ALA A 267 -15.69 10.70 4.63
CA ALA A 267 -16.56 9.65 5.13
C ALA A 267 -17.48 10.13 6.26
N VAL A 268 -16.95 10.96 7.18
CA VAL A 268 -17.73 11.59 8.26
C VAL A 268 -18.81 12.51 7.69
N ASP A 269 -18.46 13.35 6.72
CA ASP A 269 -19.41 14.24 6.05
C ASP A 269 -20.50 13.44 5.32
N ALA A 270 -20.12 12.43 4.54
CA ALA A 270 -21.08 11.57 3.84
C ALA A 270 -22.06 10.89 4.81
N HIS A 271 -21.58 10.41 5.97
CA HIS A 271 -22.44 9.88 7.02
C HIS A 271 -23.38 10.96 7.59
N ALA A 272 -22.88 12.16 7.89
CA ALA A 272 -23.70 13.26 8.38
C ALA A 272 -24.81 13.68 7.40
N TYR A 273 -24.57 13.52 6.09
CA TYR A 273 -25.57 13.72 5.04
C TYR A 273 -26.45 12.48 4.74
N GLY A 274 -26.33 11.41 5.53
CA GLY A 274 -27.19 10.23 5.45
C GLY A 274 -26.80 9.20 4.38
N ALA A 275 -25.61 9.29 3.78
CA ALA A 275 -25.15 8.35 2.76
C ALA A 275 -24.80 6.94 3.31
N ALA A 276 -24.59 6.83 4.62
CA ALA A 276 -24.18 5.58 5.27
C ALA A 276 -24.64 5.50 6.73
N THR A 277 -24.77 4.28 7.26
CA THR A 277 -25.08 4.08 8.68
C THR A 277 -23.87 4.33 9.57
N GLN A 278 -24.06 4.50 10.89
CA GLN A 278 -22.95 4.59 11.83
C GLN A 278 -22.06 3.33 11.79
N ALA A 279 -22.66 2.15 11.61
CA ALA A 279 -21.92 0.89 11.53
C ALA A 279 -21.02 0.82 10.28
N ASP A 280 -21.48 1.35 9.15
CA ASP A 280 -20.69 1.46 7.93
C ASP A 280 -19.51 2.42 8.12
N LEU A 281 -19.76 3.59 8.71
CA LEU A 281 -18.75 4.58 9.02
C LEU A 281 -17.68 4.00 9.96
N ASP A 282 -18.10 3.49 11.13
CA ASP A 282 -17.20 2.92 12.13
C ASP A 282 -16.34 1.80 11.53
N LYS A 283 -16.95 0.95 10.69
CA LYS A 283 -16.23 -0.13 10.06
C LYS A 283 -15.21 0.39 9.06
N PHE A 284 -15.55 1.36 8.22
CA PHE A 284 -14.62 1.95 7.25
C PHE A 284 -13.47 2.71 7.93
N LEU A 285 -13.78 3.56 8.92
CA LEU A 285 -12.78 4.29 9.69
C LEU A 285 -11.85 3.34 10.47
N GLY A 286 -12.37 2.21 10.95
CA GLY A 286 -11.56 1.15 11.54
C GLY A 286 -10.51 0.57 10.58
N GLU A 287 -10.78 0.51 9.27
CA GLU A 287 -9.79 0.06 8.28
C GLU A 287 -8.68 1.11 8.05
N LEU A 288 -8.98 2.42 8.19
CA LEU A 288 -7.93 3.44 8.29
C LEU A 288 -7.11 3.24 9.57
N GLY A 289 -7.77 2.93 10.68
CA GLY A 289 -7.12 2.60 11.94
C GLY A 289 -6.14 1.41 11.82
N TRP A 290 -6.46 0.39 11.01
CA TRP A 290 -5.55 -0.73 10.76
C TRP A 290 -4.24 -0.26 10.10
N ARG A 291 -4.30 0.69 9.18
CA ARG A 291 -3.10 1.29 8.59
C ARG A 291 -2.28 2.03 9.64
N GLU A 292 -2.92 2.87 10.45
CA GLU A 292 -2.25 3.61 11.53
C GLU A 292 -1.57 2.63 12.52
N PHE A 293 -2.26 1.54 12.87
CA PHE A 293 -1.72 0.48 13.71
C PHE A 293 -0.49 -0.18 13.09
N CYS A 294 -0.52 -0.52 11.80
CA CYS A 294 0.64 -1.10 11.09
C CYS A 294 1.85 -0.16 11.13
N TYR A 295 1.64 1.14 10.91
CA TYR A 295 2.72 2.14 10.98
C TYR A 295 3.27 2.30 12.40
N GLY A 296 2.41 2.27 13.42
CA GLY A 296 2.84 2.22 14.83
C GLY A 296 3.75 1.02 15.12
N GLN A 297 3.40 -0.15 14.58
CA GLN A 297 4.22 -1.35 14.70
C GLN A 297 5.55 -1.22 13.95
N LEU A 298 5.57 -0.74 12.71
CA LEU A 298 6.81 -0.56 11.94
C LEU A 298 7.75 0.46 12.60
N TYR A 299 7.19 1.56 13.12
CA TYR A 299 7.95 2.61 13.79
C TYR A 299 8.73 2.07 14.99
N ARG A 300 8.08 1.19 15.78
CA ARG A 300 8.65 0.59 16.99
C ARG A 300 9.46 -0.68 16.74
N PHE A 301 9.12 -1.44 15.71
CA PHE A 301 9.80 -2.67 15.31
C PHE A 301 10.31 -2.53 13.86
N PRO A 302 11.45 -1.85 13.64
CA PRO A 302 11.97 -1.59 12.30
C PRO A 302 12.24 -2.84 11.44
N ASP A 303 12.46 -3.97 12.10
CA ASP A 303 12.68 -5.27 11.45
C ASP A 303 11.39 -6.00 11.06
N LEU A 304 10.21 -5.38 11.23
CA LEU A 304 8.91 -5.99 10.90
C LEU A 304 8.85 -6.61 9.49
N PRO A 305 9.46 -6.02 8.43
CA PRO A 305 9.46 -6.66 7.10
C PRO A 305 10.36 -7.89 6.98
N ARG A 306 11.22 -8.18 7.97
CA ARG A 306 12.32 -9.16 7.87
C ARG A 306 12.31 -10.21 8.97
N ARG A 307 11.91 -9.86 10.19
CA ARG A 307 11.97 -10.72 11.38
C ARG A 307 10.58 -10.90 11.97
N ASN A 308 10.31 -12.10 12.47
CA ASN A 308 9.07 -12.35 13.19
C ASN A 308 9.01 -11.44 14.42
N LEU A 309 7.85 -10.83 14.67
CA LEU A 309 7.62 -10.08 15.90
C LEU A 309 7.58 -11.02 17.11
N ARG A 310 7.04 -12.23 16.93
CA ARG A 310 7.08 -13.32 17.91
C ARG A 310 8.22 -14.29 17.59
N HIS A 311 9.36 -14.10 18.26
CA HIS A 311 10.60 -14.87 18.04
C HIS A 311 10.50 -16.37 18.35
N ASN A 312 9.51 -16.79 19.14
CA ASN A 312 9.26 -18.22 19.38
C ASN A 312 8.80 -18.98 18.11
N LEU A 313 8.58 -18.29 16.99
CA LEU A 313 8.29 -18.88 15.69
C LEU A 313 9.47 -18.75 14.69
N ASP A 314 10.66 -18.34 15.16
CA ASP A 314 11.86 -18.22 14.31
C ASP A 314 12.35 -19.60 13.82
N GLY A 315 12.14 -20.67 14.59
CA GLY A 315 12.52 -22.04 14.26
C GLY A 315 11.52 -22.82 13.38
N MET A 316 10.53 -22.15 12.79
CA MET A 316 9.49 -22.82 12.01
C MET A 316 10.08 -23.60 10.83
N PRO A 317 9.80 -24.91 10.67
CA PRO A 317 10.40 -25.74 9.63
C PRO A 317 9.71 -25.51 8.28
N TRP A 318 9.96 -24.35 7.68
CA TRP A 318 9.44 -24.00 6.36
C TRP A 318 9.93 -24.98 5.29
N ARG A 319 9.06 -25.27 4.32
CA ARG A 319 9.38 -26.11 3.17
C ARG A 319 10.08 -25.29 2.10
N ASP A 320 11.18 -25.82 1.57
CA ASP A 320 11.73 -25.41 0.29
C ASP A 320 11.01 -26.19 -0.83
N ASP A 321 10.05 -25.53 -1.48
CA ASP A 321 9.20 -26.11 -2.53
C ASP A 321 8.98 -25.08 -3.65
N PRO A 322 9.98 -24.87 -4.53
CA PRO A 322 9.93 -23.85 -5.56
C PRO A 322 8.81 -24.10 -6.58
N ALA A 323 8.41 -25.36 -6.79
CA ALA A 323 7.30 -25.71 -7.67
C ALA A 323 5.95 -25.25 -7.10
N ALA A 324 5.70 -25.51 -5.82
CA ALA A 324 4.49 -25.05 -5.15
C ALA A 324 4.44 -23.51 -5.06
N LEU A 325 5.58 -22.86 -4.78
CA LEU A 325 5.68 -21.40 -4.78
C LEU A 325 5.35 -20.82 -6.15
N ALA A 326 5.89 -21.39 -7.24
CA ALA A 326 5.59 -20.94 -8.60
C ALA A 326 4.12 -21.17 -8.98
N ALA A 327 3.53 -22.29 -8.57
CA ALA A 327 2.10 -22.55 -8.78
C ALA A 327 1.21 -21.52 -8.04
N TRP A 328 1.58 -21.17 -6.80
CA TRP A 328 0.91 -20.11 -6.05
C TRP A 328 1.04 -18.74 -6.73
N ARG A 329 2.25 -18.32 -7.10
CA ARG A 329 2.48 -17.04 -7.80
C ARG A 329 1.65 -16.89 -9.07
N ARG A 330 1.44 -17.98 -9.83
CA ARG A 330 0.67 -18.00 -11.09
C ARG A 330 -0.83 -18.17 -10.92
N GLY A 331 -1.33 -18.47 -9.71
CA GLY A 331 -2.74 -18.86 -9.53
C GLY A 331 -3.08 -20.15 -10.28
N ALA A 332 -2.26 -21.18 -10.07
CA ALA A 332 -2.40 -22.52 -10.63
C ALA A 332 -2.31 -23.59 -9.53
N THR A 333 -2.88 -23.31 -8.37
CA THR A 333 -2.86 -24.20 -7.19
C THR A 333 -3.94 -25.28 -7.24
N GLY A 334 -4.92 -25.13 -8.14
CA GLY A 334 -6.10 -25.98 -8.21
C GLY A 334 -7.16 -25.61 -7.18
N TYR A 335 -6.96 -24.54 -6.38
CA TYR A 335 -7.94 -23.99 -5.46
C TYR A 335 -8.54 -22.69 -6.01
N PRO A 336 -9.78 -22.70 -6.56
CA PRO A 336 -10.30 -21.61 -7.39
C PRO A 336 -10.29 -20.23 -6.75
N PHE A 337 -10.62 -20.13 -5.47
CA PHE A 337 -10.61 -18.84 -4.77
C PHE A 337 -9.20 -18.28 -4.54
N VAL A 338 -8.20 -19.15 -4.34
CA VAL A 338 -6.78 -18.75 -4.25
C VAL A 338 -6.29 -18.34 -5.63
N ASP A 339 -6.58 -19.14 -6.65
CA ASP A 339 -6.16 -18.90 -8.03
C ASP A 339 -6.77 -17.60 -8.58
N ALA A 340 -8.05 -17.33 -8.28
CA ALA A 340 -8.70 -16.06 -8.58
C ALA A 340 -7.98 -14.85 -7.97
N GLY A 341 -7.60 -14.96 -6.68
CA GLY A 341 -6.85 -13.91 -6.00
C GLY A 341 -5.50 -13.63 -6.65
N MET A 342 -4.74 -14.67 -6.93
CA MET A 342 -3.40 -14.54 -7.52
C MET A 342 -3.45 -14.00 -8.96
N ARG A 343 -4.50 -14.33 -9.72
CA ARG A 343 -4.73 -13.78 -11.06
C ARG A 343 -5.26 -12.34 -11.04
N GLU A 344 -6.10 -11.98 -10.07
CA GLU A 344 -6.49 -10.57 -9.83
C GLU A 344 -5.25 -9.71 -9.53
N LEU A 345 -4.38 -10.20 -8.64
CA LEU A 345 -3.12 -9.56 -8.29
C LEU A 345 -2.24 -9.34 -9.52
N TRP A 346 -1.98 -10.40 -10.29
CA TRP A 346 -1.13 -10.29 -11.47
C TRP A 346 -1.70 -9.34 -12.52
N THR A 347 -3.01 -9.40 -12.75
CA THR A 347 -3.66 -8.60 -13.81
C THR A 347 -3.78 -7.13 -13.43
N THR A 348 -4.15 -6.85 -12.18
CA THR A 348 -4.53 -5.49 -11.75
C THR A 348 -3.54 -4.85 -10.79
N GLY A 349 -2.52 -5.59 -10.32
CA GLY A 349 -1.61 -5.13 -9.28
C GLY A 349 -2.31 -4.90 -7.93
N TRP A 350 -3.50 -5.43 -7.73
CA TRP A 350 -4.28 -5.28 -6.52
C TRP A 350 -5.03 -6.57 -6.25
N MET A 351 -5.32 -6.84 -4.99
CA MET A 351 -6.11 -8.00 -4.60
C MET A 351 -7.07 -7.60 -3.48
N HIS A 352 -8.31 -8.08 -3.53
CA HIS A 352 -9.27 -7.86 -2.46
C HIS A 352 -8.72 -8.37 -1.12
N ASN A 353 -8.89 -7.62 -0.02
CA ASN A 353 -8.29 -7.97 1.27
C ASN A 353 -8.64 -9.40 1.75
N ARG A 354 -9.91 -9.81 1.59
CA ARG A 354 -10.31 -11.20 1.89
C ARG A 354 -9.52 -12.23 1.09
N ALA A 355 -9.30 -11.99 -0.21
CA ALA A 355 -8.49 -12.85 -1.05
C ALA A 355 -7.02 -12.83 -0.63
N ARG A 356 -6.45 -11.67 -0.25
CA ARG A 356 -5.09 -11.58 0.32
C ARG A 356 -4.92 -12.49 1.52
N MET A 357 -5.86 -12.44 2.47
CA MET A 357 -5.83 -13.29 3.66
C MET A 357 -5.86 -14.78 3.34
N VAL A 358 -6.72 -15.21 2.39
CA VAL A 358 -6.82 -16.63 2.01
C VAL A 358 -5.56 -17.06 1.26
N CYS A 359 -5.07 -16.28 0.30
CA CYS A 359 -3.87 -16.59 -0.48
C CYS A 359 -2.62 -16.65 0.42
N ALA A 360 -2.47 -15.70 1.34
CA ALA A 360 -1.38 -15.70 2.32
C ALA A 360 -1.46 -16.91 3.27
N SER A 361 -2.66 -17.23 3.76
CA SER A 361 -2.88 -18.39 4.64
C SER A 361 -2.58 -19.70 3.90
N PHE A 362 -2.94 -19.79 2.63
CA PHE A 362 -2.62 -20.93 1.79
C PHE A 362 -1.10 -21.10 1.63
N LEU A 363 -0.36 -20.03 1.36
CA LEU A 363 1.10 -20.09 1.27
C LEU A 363 1.73 -20.58 2.60
N VAL A 364 1.43 -19.90 3.70
CA VAL A 364 2.13 -20.12 4.98
C VAL A 364 1.63 -21.34 5.75
N LYS A 365 0.41 -21.83 5.48
CA LYS A 365 -0.17 -22.97 6.20
C LYS A 365 -0.38 -24.18 5.30
N HIS A 366 -0.93 -24.02 4.09
CA HIS A 366 -1.14 -25.17 3.20
C HIS A 366 0.15 -25.61 2.55
N LEU A 367 0.92 -24.67 2.00
CA LEU A 367 2.19 -24.97 1.36
C LEU A 367 3.34 -25.00 2.37
N LEU A 368 3.15 -24.44 3.57
CA LEU A 368 4.16 -24.32 4.63
C LEU A 368 5.44 -23.64 4.11
N ILE A 369 5.28 -22.63 3.27
CA ILE A 369 6.37 -21.81 2.73
C ILE A 369 6.52 -20.56 3.60
N ASP A 370 7.75 -20.07 3.77
CA ASP A 370 8.04 -18.87 4.55
C ASP A 370 7.21 -17.68 4.04
N TRP A 371 6.59 -16.95 4.98
CA TRP A 371 5.78 -15.77 4.68
C TRP A 371 6.57 -14.68 3.95
N ARG A 372 7.90 -14.63 4.11
CA ARG A 372 8.78 -13.68 3.44
C ARG A 372 8.79 -13.84 1.92
N GLU A 373 8.60 -15.07 1.41
CA GLU A 373 8.47 -15.32 -0.04
C GLU A 373 7.19 -14.71 -0.61
N GLY A 374 6.12 -14.74 0.18
CA GLY A 374 4.84 -14.12 -0.14
C GLY A 374 4.89 -12.60 -0.01
N GLU A 375 5.52 -12.09 1.05
CA GLU A 375 5.74 -10.66 1.28
C GLU A 375 6.52 -10.04 0.12
N ALA A 376 7.60 -10.69 -0.32
CA ALA A 376 8.42 -10.24 -1.44
C ALA A 376 7.65 -10.26 -2.77
N TRP A 377 6.83 -11.29 -3.02
CA TRP A 377 5.97 -11.33 -4.19
C TRP A 377 4.94 -10.20 -4.19
N PHE A 378 4.28 -9.97 -3.05
CA PHE A 378 3.31 -8.89 -2.88
C PHE A 378 3.97 -7.51 -3.00
N TRP A 379 5.20 -7.35 -2.48
CA TRP A 379 5.96 -6.12 -2.65
C TRP A 379 6.24 -5.79 -4.12
N ASP A 380 6.54 -6.81 -4.93
CA ASP A 380 6.86 -6.61 -6.35
C ASP A 380 5.61 -6.32 -7.20
N THR A 381 4.49 -6.97 -6.87
CA THR A 381 3.30 -7.01 -7.72
C THR A 381 2.16 -6.09 -7.28
N LEU A 382 2.14 -5.59 -6.04
CA LEU A 382 1.08 -4.68 -5.58
C LEU A 382 1.37 -3.22 -5.94
N VAL A 383 0.39 -2.55 -6.53
CA VAL A 383 0.39 -1.07 -6.66
C VAL A 383 0.20 -0.37 -5.31
N ASP A 384 -0.23 -1.08 -4.27
CA ASP A 384 -0.34 -0.59 -2.89
C ASP A 384 0.68 -1.22 -1.93
N ALA A 385 1.82 -1.72 -2.45
CA ALA A 385 2.89 -2.29 -1.65
C ALA A 385 3.42 -1.29 -0.60
N ASP A 386 3.07 -1.51 0.67
CA ASP A 386 3.38 -0.64 1.81
C ASP A 386 4.26 -1.35 2.84
N ALA A 387 5.34 -0.69 3.28
CA ALA A 387 6.35 -1.32 4.15
C ALA A 387 5.79 -1.73 5.52
N ALA A 388 4.79 -1.00 6.03
CA ALA A 388 4.14 -1.33 7.29
C ALA A 388 3.03 -2.35 7.08
N SER A 389 2.07 -2.03 6.22
CA SER A 389 0.84 -2.79 6.05
C SER A 389 1.09 -4.17 5.45
N ASN A 390 1.99 -4.30 4.47
CA ASN A 390 2.32 -5.59 3.86
C ASN A 390 2.91 -6.52 4.93
N ALA A 391 3.98 -6.06 5.60
CA ALA A 391 4.69 -6.83 6.62
C ALA A 391 3.79 -7.23 7.79
N ALA A 392 3.04 -6.27 8.36
CA ALA A 392 2.15 -6.52 9.49
C ALA A 392 1.09 -7.58 9.16
N ASN A 393 0.47 -7.50 7.97
CA ASN A 393 -0.57 -8.45 7.58
C ASN A 393 -0.01 -9.84 7.25
N TRP A 394 1.16 -9.94 6.62
CA TRP A 394 1.82 -11.25 6.43
C TRP A 394 2.14 -11.91 7.76
N GLN A 395 2.69 -11.16 8.72
CA GLN A 395 2.94 -11.68 10.05
C GLN A 395 1.65 -12.03 10.81
N TRP A 396 0.58 -11.25 10.62
CA TRP A 396 -0.74 -11.56 11.19
C TRP A 396 -1.21 -12.94 10.72
N VAL A 397 -1.18 -13.20 9.41
CA VAL A 397 -1.61 -14.47 8.82
C VAL A 397 -0.67 -15.62 9.20
N ALA A 398 0.63 -15.36 9.27
CA ALA A 398 1.66 -16.32 9.70
C ALA A 398 1.66 -16.58 11.22
N GLY A 399 0.81 -15.92 12.01
CA GLY A 399 0.68 -16.14 13.46
C GLY A 399 1.79 -15.54 14.31
N CYS A 400 2.78 -14.88 13.70
CA CYS A 400 3.93 -14.26 14.36
C CYS A 400 3.79 -12.75 14.60
N GLY A 401 2.72 -12.12 14.09
CA GLY A 401 2.46 -10.69 14.22
C GLY A 401 1.68 -10.29 15.48
N ALA A 402 1.48 -8.97 15.62
CA ALA A 402 0.57 -8.41 16.63
C ALA A 402 -0.89 -8.75 16.29
N ASP A 403 -1.73 -8.84 17.30
CA ASP A 403 -3.14 -9.24 17.21
C ASP A 403 -3.38 -10.56 16.46
N ALA A 404 -2.34 -11.41 16.38
CA ALA A 404 -2.41 -12.56 15.51
C ALA A 404 -3.28 -13.67 16.08
N ALA A 405 -4.26 -14.09 15.27
CA ALA A 405 -5.04 -15.27 15.54
C ALA A 405 -4.08 -16.48 15.68
N PRO A 406 -4.36 -17.42 16.59
CA PRO A 406 -3.45 -18.54 16.81
C PRO A 406 -3.15 -19.31 15.52
N TYR A 407 -1.89 -19.68 15.30
CA TYR A 407 -1.41 -20.31 14.06
C TYR A 407 -2.27 -21.50 13.62
N PHE A 408 -2.72 -22.32 14.57
CA PHE A 408 -3.55 -23.52 14.36
C PHE A 408 -4.93 -23.25 13.70
N ARG A 409 -5.36 -21.99 13.59
CA ARG A 409 -6.51 -21.60 12.76
C ARG A 409 -6.12 -21.59 11.29
N ILE A 410 -6.22 -22.74 10.64
CA ILE A 410 -5.94 -22.95 9.22
C ILE A 410 -7.24 -22.75 8.43
N PHE A 411 -7.30 -21.75 7.55
CA PHE A 411 -8.49 -21.47 6.76
C PHE A 411 -8.66 -22.55 5.68
N ASN A 412 -9.81 -23.23 5.62
CA ASN A 412 -10.12 -24.07 4.47
C ASN A 412 -10.50 -23.16 3.28
N PRO A 413 -9.73 -23.11 2.18
CA PRO A 413 -9.99 -22.20 1.06
C PRO A 413 -11.36 -22.41 0.42
N VAL A 414 -11.86 -23.67 0.39
CA VAL A 414 -13.18 -24.00 -0.14
C VAL A 414 -14.28 -23.37 0.72
N VAL A 415 -14.17 -23.50 2.05
CA VAL A 415 -15.14 -22.90 2.98
C VAL A 415 -15.10 -21.38 2.91
N GLN A 416 -13.91 -20.78 2.75
CA GLN A 416 -13.78 -19.34 2.55
C GLN A 416 -14.44 -18.90 1.23
N GLY A 417 -14.19 -19.62 0.14
CA GLY A 417 -14.81 -19.37 -1.16
C GLY A 417 -16.34 -19.42 -1.09
N LYS A 418 -16.90 -20.51 -0.57
CA LYS A 418 -18.36 -20.65 -0.39
C LYS A 418 -18.98 -19.55 0.49
N LYS A 419 -18.25 -19.07 1.50
CA LYS A 419 -18.73 -18.03 2.42
C LYS A 419 -18.70 -16.62 1.80
N PHE A 420 -17.62 -16.29 1.10
CA PHE A 420 -17.36 -14.92 0.65
C PHE A 420 -17.65 -14.68 -0.83
N ASP A 421 -17.72 -15.75 -1.63
CA ASP A 421 -18.09 -15.75 -3.04
C ASP A 421 -19.12 -16.86 -3.32
N PRO A 422 -20.30 -16.83 -2.68
CA PRO A 422 -21.27 -17.94 -2.71
C PRO A 422 -21.71 -18.34 -4.13
N ASP A 423 -21.83 -17.37 -5.04
CA ASP A 423 -22.24 -17.60 -6.43
C ASP A 423 -21.07 -17.86 -7.38
N GLY A 424 -19.83 -17.81 -6.87
CA GLY A 424 -18.62 -17.95 -7.66
C GLY A 424 -18.31 -16.74 -8.55
N ALA A 425 -18.96 -15.60 -8.37
CA ALA A 425 -18.81 -14.43 -9.24
C ALA A 425 -17.35 -13.94 -9.33
N TYR A 426 -16.63 -13.97 -8.21
CA TYR A 426 -15.21 -13.62 -8.17
C TYR A 426 -14.35 -14.68 -8.89
N VAL A 427 -14.59 -15.96 -8.62
CA VAL A 427 -13.89 -17.06 -9.28
C VAL A 427 -14.12 -17.03 -10.79
N ARG A 428 -15.36 -16.89 -11.25
CA ARG A 428 -15.71 -16.84 -12.69
C ARG A 428 -15.04 -15.68 -13.41
N ARG A 429 -14.86 -14.54 -12.73
CA ARG A 429 -14.18 -13.37 -13.30
C ARG A 429 -12.70 -13.62 -13.54
N TRP A 430 -12.01 -14.22 -12.58
CA TRP A 430 -10.55 -14.33 -12.59
C TRP A 430 -10.03 -15.70 -13.02
N VAL A 431 -10.88 -16.71 -13.04
CA VAL A 431 -10.63 -18.07 -13.52
C VAL A 431 -11.69 -18.41 -14.58
N PRO A 432 -11.66 -17.72 -15.75
CA PRO A 432 -12.72 -17.82 -16.75
C PRO A 432 -12.89 -19.22 -17.32
N GLU A 433 -11.86 -20.07 -17.27
CA GLU A 433 -11.98 -21.48 -17.66
C GLU A 433 -12.95 -22.28 -16.78
N LEU A 434 -13.25 -21.81 -15.56
CA LEU A 434 -14.26 -22.41 -14.68
C LEU A 434 -15.63 -21.74 -14.78
N ALA A 435 -15.78 -20.72 -15.64
CA ALA A 435 -16.97 -19.87 -15.66
C ALA A 435 -18.28 -20.60 -15.99
N GLY A 436 -18.21 -21.78 -16.62
CA GLY A 436 -19.37 -22.62 -16.94
C GLY A 436 -19.84 -23.55 -15.82
N LEU A 437 -19.07 -23.73 -14.73
CA LEU A 437 -19.44 -24.66 -13.66
C LEU A 437 -20.60 -24.11 -12.81
N PRO A 438 -21.51 -24.95 -12.26
CA PRO A 438 -22.51 -24.47 -11.32
C PRO A 438 -21.88 -23.97 -10.02
N SER A 439 -22.54 -23.04 -9.32
CA SER A 439 -22.02 -22.46 -8.06
C SER A 439 -21.76 -23.50 -6.96
N SER A 440 -22.48 -24.63 -6.99
CA SER A 440 -22.25 -25.76 -6.08
C SER A 440 -20.90 -26.45 -6.29
N ALA A 441 -20.30 -26.36 -7.48
CA ALA A 441 -19.04 -27.00 -7.85
C ALA A 441 -17.86 -26.02 -8.05
N ILE A 442 -18.13 -24.72 -8.18
CA ILE A 442 -17.15 -23.71 -8.59
C ILE A 442 -15.93 -23.60 -7.65
N HIS A 443 -16.09 -23.94 -6.37
CA HIS A 443 -15.01 -23.86 -5.36
C HIS A 443 -14.29 -25.20 -5.12
N GLU A 444 -14.79 -26.29 -5.71
CA GLU A 444 -14.24 -27.64 -5.57
C GLU A 444 -14.41 -28.44 -6.87
N PRO A 445 -13.90 -27.94 -8.03
CA PRO A 445 -14.13 -28.56 -9.32
C PRO A 445 -13.64 -30.01 -9.40
N TRP A 446 -12.67 -30.41 -8.56
CA TRP A 446 -12.18 -31.78 -8.47
C TRP A 446 -13.16 -32.78 -7.83
N LEU A 447 -14.26 -32.32 -7.23
CA LEU A 447 -15.36 -33.15 -6.73
C LEU A 447 -16.60 -33.09 -7.63
N ALA A 448 -16.55 -32.32 -8.72
CA ALA A 448 -17.67 -32.19 -9.63
C ALA A 448 -17.89 -33.51 -10.42
N PRO A 449 -19.16 -33.93 -10.64
CA PRO A 449 -19.46 -35.06 -11.51
C PRO A 449 -18.91 -34.87 -12.93
N PRO A 450 -18.49 -35.95 -13.62
CA PRO A 450 -17.96 -35.87 -14.99
C PRO A 450 -18.88 -35.10 -15.96
N ALA A 451 -20.20 -35.28 -15.85
CA ALA A 451 -21.17 -34.58 -16.68
C ALA A 451 -21.15 -33.05 -16.49
N GLN A 452 -20.89 -32.55 -15.27
CA GLN A 452 -20.78 -31.11 -15.02
C GLN A 452 -19.48 -30.55 -15.60
N LEU A 453 -18.37 -31.29 -15.46
CA LEU A 453 -17.08 -30.92 -16.03
C LEU A 453 -17.14 -30.88 -17.56
N GLU A 454 -17.76 -31.89 -18.18
CA GLU A 454 -17.96 -31.97 -19.62
C GLU A 454 -18.83 -30.82 -20.15
N ALA A 455 -19.98 -30.57 -19.51
CA ALA A 455 -20.87 -29.47 -19.88
C ALA A 455 -20.18 -28.10 -19.79
N ALA A 456 -19.32 -27.90 -18.79
CA ALA A 456 -18.52 -26.69 -18.61
C ALA A 456 -17.21 -26.66 -19.43
N ARG A 457 -16.91 -27.73 -20.18
CA ARG A 457 -15.66 -27.91 -20.96
C ARG A 457 -14.40 -27.83 -20.11
N VAL A 458 -14.46 -28.29 -18.86
CA VAL A 458 -13.33 -28.32 -17.91
C VAL A 458 -12.68 -29.70 -17.91
N ARG A 459 -11.39 -29.77 -18.22
CA ARG A 459 -10.54 -30.95 -18.02
C ARG A 459 -9.52 -30.69 -16.92
N LEU A 460 -9.68 -31.37 -15.79
CA LEU A 460 -8.75 -31.25 -14.67
C LEU A 460 -7.37 -31.82 -15.03
N GLY A 461 -6.32 -31.07 -14.72
CA GLY A 461 -4.94 -31.37 -15.13
C GLY A 461 -4.55 -30.79 -16.50
N ASP A 462 -5.50 -30.22 -17.25
CA ASP A 462 -5.26 -29.60 -18.56
C ASP A 462 -5.82 -28.16 -18.60
N THR A 463 -7.15 -27.99 -18.65
CA THR A 463 -7.75 -26.65 -18.66
C THR A 463 -7.66 -25.96 -17.30
N TYR A 464 -7.70 -26.73 -16.22
CA TYR A 464 -7.55 -26.22 -14.85
C TYR A 464 -6.81 -27.24 -13.98
N ALA A 465 -5.93 -26.77 -13.09
CA ALA A 465 -5.07 -27.63 -12.30
C ALA A 465 -5.86 -28.49 -11.27
N LEU A 466 -5.37 -29.71 -11.02
CA LEU A 466 -5.76 -30.45 -9.81
C LEU A 466 -5.18 -29.79 -8.56
N PRO A 467 -5.79 -29.95 -7.37
CA PRO A 467 -5.25 -29.43 -6.13
C PRO A 467 -3.81 -29.87 -5.90
N ILE A 468 -2.87 -28.92 -5.79
CA ILE A 468 -1.44 -29.22 -5.59
C ILE A 468 -1.13 -29.82 -4.21
N VAL A 469 -2.08 -29.74 -3.27
CA VAL A 469 -2.01 -30.38 -1.97
C VAL A 469 -3.42 -30.70 -1.47
N ALA A 470 -3.61 -31.85 -0.83
CA ALA A 470 -4.88 -32.18 -0.18
C ALA A 470 -5.04 -31.41 1.15
N HIS A 471 -6.22 -30.81 1.38
CA HIS A 471 -6.46 -29.97 2.56
C HIS A 471 -6.16 -30.66 3.89
N HIS A 472 -6.61 -31.91 4.08
CA HIS A 472 -6.39 -32.64 5.34
C HIS A 472 -4.91 -32.94 5.60
N ALA A 473 -4.15 -33.28 4.54
CA ALA A 473 -2.72 -33.54 4.64
C ALA A 473 -1.93 -32.25 4.95
N ALA A 474 -2.25 -31.17 4.24
CA ALA A 474 -1.71 -29.83 4.49
C ALA A 474 -1.97 -29.38 5.94
N ARG A 475 -3.21 -29.53 6.40
CA ARG A 475 -3.61 -29.14 7.76
C ARG A 475 -2.82 -29.89 8.82
N ARG A 476 -2.70 -31.22 8.69
CA ARG A 476 -1.91 -32.05 9.62
C ARG A 476 -0.45 -31.59 9.64
N ARG A 477 0.17 -31.46 8.46
CA ARG A 477 1.56 -31.00 8.34
C ARG A 477 1.82 -29.65 9.03
N ALA A 478 0.92 -28.67 8.85
CA ALA A 478 1.06 -27.37 9.49
C ALA A 478 0.93 -27.43 11.02
N LEU A 479 0.07 -28.31 11.54
CA LEU A 479 -0.08 -28.52 12.99
C LEU A 479 1.11 -29.26 13.59
N ASP A 480 1.68 -30.21 12.88
CA ASP A 480 2.89 -30.91 13.29
C ASP A 480 4.09 -29.94 13.33
N ALA A 481 4.22 -29.09 12.30
CA ALA A 481 5.28 -28.08 12.21
C ALA A 481 5.24 -27.07 13.37
N ILE A 482 4.06 -26.50 13.67
CA ILE A 482 3.92 -25.57 14.81
C ILE A 482 4.11 -26.30 16.15
N GLY A 483 3.74 -27.57 16.25
CA GLY A 483 3.97 -28.40 17.43
C GLY A 483 5.45 -28.63 17.70
N ALA A 484 6.25 -28.83 16.65
CA ALA A 484 7.70 -29.01 16.75
C ALA A 484 8.50 -27.71 17.00
N THR A 485 7.87 -26.55 16.78
CA THR A 485 8.50 -25.22 16.94
C THR A 485 8.29 -24.63 18.34
N ARG A 486 7.31 -25.14 19.08
CA ARG A 486 7.01 -24.78 20.47
C ARG A 486 7.83 -25.60 21.43
#